data_AF-A0A7S3N058-F1
#
_entry.id   AF-A0A7S3N058-F1
#
_cell.length_a   1.000
_cell.length_b   1.000
_cell.length_c   1.000
_cell.angle_alpha   90.00
_cell.angle_beta   90.00
_cell.angle_gamma   90.00
#
_symmetry.space_group_name_H-M   'P 1'
#
loop_
_entity.id
_entity.type
_entity.pdbx_description
1 polymer ?
#
loop_
_entity_poly.entity_id
_entity_poly.type
_entity_poly.pdbx_seq_one_letter_code
_entity_poly.pdbx_strand_id
1 'polypeptide(L)'
;MQMAELANYSVGGTVHVIANNQIGFTTTPLKGRSAMYSSDLAKAINAPIFHVNADSLEDVHQVFKAAAAFRQKFKQDVVIDLIGYRKYGHNELDQPSFTQPLMYKQVAKMTPVARIYEKQLLEEGVIDQAKVDEMLAFIRQRHEDGYAKSKDTIYEAEDWMTEEWEQLEKIDEEQQIYSGLPLNRLKDIGTKITTLPDDASFHRQVKKIFVQRAKTISSGKGIDWGTAEALAFASLIQDGNSVRISGQ
;
A
#
# COMPACT_ATOMS: atom_id res chain seq x y z
N MET A 1 4.39 7.82 5.48
CA MET A 1 5.65 8.46 5.01
C MET A 1 6.80 8.32 5.99
N GLN A 2 6.68 8.66 7.29
CA GLN A 2 7.83 8.56 8.23
C GLN A 2 8.46 7.16 8.37
N MET A 3 7.72 6.08 8.08
CA MET A 3 8.24 4.71 8.12
C MET A 3 9.06 4.32 6.87
N ALA A 4 9.12 5.17 5.83
CA ALA A 4 9.58 4.79 4.49
C ALA A 4 11.03 4.27 4.45
N GLU A 5 11.91 4.79 5.30
CA GLU A 5 13.33 4.41 5.35
C GLU A 5 13.70 3.67 6.65
N LEU A 6 12.75 3.41 7.55
CA LEU A 6 13.05 2.69 8.78
C LEU A 6 13.35 1.22 8.48
N ALA A 7 14.42 0.70 9.10
CA ALA A 7 14.77 -0.71 9.03
C ALA A 7 13.56 -1.57 9.43
N ASN A 8 13.32 -2.65 8.67
CA ASN A 8 12.19 -3.57 8.84
C ASN A 8 10.79 -2.99 8.50
N TYR A 9 10.66 -1.74 8.08
CA TYR A 9 9.40 -1.14 7.58
C TYR A 9 9.49 -0.62 6.16
N SER A 10 10.70 -0.32 5.68
CA SER A 10 10.90 0.10 4.30
C SER A 10 10.43 -0.98 3.31
N VAL A 11 9.69 -0.54 2.29
CA VAL A 11 9.25 -1.35 1.14
C VAL A 11 10.08 -1.04 -0.12
N GLY A 12 11.23 -0.38 0.05
CA GLY A 12 12.08 0.06 -1.05
C GLY A 12 11.46 1.17 -1.90
N GLY A 13 10.76 2.10 -1.25
CA GLY A 13 10.14 3.26 -1.87
C GLY A 13 8.76 3.00 -2.45
N THR A 14 7.85 3.96 -2.26
CA THR A 14 6.47 3.98 -2.76
C THR A 14 6.29 5.08 -3.79
N VAL A 15 5.62 4.77 -4.91
CA VAL A 15 5.19 5.79 -5.88
C VAL A 15 3.81 6.30 -5.47
N HIS A 16 3.76 7.54 -5.01
CA HIS A 16 2.51 8.19 -4.59
C HIS A 16 1.95 9.01 -5.75
N VAL A 17 0.66 8.84 -6.05
CA VAL A 17 -0.04 9.65 -7.06
C VAL A 17 -1.13 10.42 -6.35
N ILE A 18 -1.02 11.75 -6.37
CA ILE A 18 -2.05 12.65 -5.86
C ILE A 18 -2.90 13.09 -7.05
N ALA A 19 -4.15 12.61 -7.10
CA ALA A 19 -5.15 13.10 -8.03
C ALA A 19 -5.64 14.49 -7.58
N ASN A 20 -4.84 15.52 -7.88
CA ASN A 20 -5.08 16.88 -7.46
C ASN A 20 -6.08 17.57 -8.38
N ASN A 21 -7.36 17.31 -8.12
CA ASN A 21 -8.50 17.97 -8.76
C ASN A 21 -8.81 19.37 -8.19
N GLN A 22 -7.92 19.90 -7.33
CA GLN A 22 -7.99 21.23 -6.73
C GLN A 22 -9.18 21.48 -5.79
N ILE A 23 -9.91 20.46 -5.33
CA ILE A 23 -11.03 20.62 -4.40
C ILE A 23 -11.27 19.36 -3.54
N GLY A 24 -11.45 19.55 -2.23
CA GLY A 24 -11.89 18.48 -1.32
C GLY A 24 -13.34 18.68 -0.92
N PHE A 25 -14.26 17.85 -1.41
CA PHE A 25 -15.71 18.07 -1.27
C PHE A 25 -16.12 19.45 -1.83
N THR A 26 -16.35 20.43 -0.94
CA THR A 26 -16.64 21.84 -1.24
C THR A 26 -15.50 22.79 -0.85
N THR A 27 -14.42 22.29 -0.26
CA THR A 27 -13.31 23.07 0.30
C THR A 27 -12.18 23.27 -0.72
N THR A 28 -11.75 24.52 -0.90
CA THR A 28 -10.65 24.88 -1.81
C THR A 28 -9.26 24.66 -1.18
N PRO A 29 -8.17 24.61 -1.97
CA PRO A 29 -6.84 24.32 -1.47
C PRO A 29 -6.37 25.30 -0.40
N LEU A 30 -6.67 26.60 -0.57
CA LEU A 30 -6.37 27.66 0.40
C LEU A 30 -6.99 27.43 1.78
N LYS A 31 -8.06 26.63 1.86
CA LYS A 31 -8.74 26.27 3.12
C LYS A 31 -8.46 24.82 3.54
N GLY A 32 -7.84 24.02 2.68
CA GLY A 32 -7.52 22.62 2.94
C GLY A 32 -6.09 22.39 3.42
N ARG A 33 -5.19 23.36 3.23
CA ARG A 33 -3.78 23.27 3.64
C ARG A 33 -3.16 24.64 3.85
N SER A 34 -2.15 24.70 4.71
CA SER A 34 -1.30 25.88 4.92
C SER A 34 -0.08 25.93 3.99
N ALA A 35 0.21 24.82 3.31
CA ALA A 35 1.33 24.68 2.38
C ALA A 35 0.90 25.02 0.95
N MET A 36 1.85 25.36 0.09
CA MET A 36 1.57 25.74 -1.31
C MET A 36 0.99 24.55 -2.08
N TYR A 37 1.65 23.39 -1.99
CA TYR A 37 1.30 22.19 -2.74
C TYR A 37 0.69 21.10 -1.85
N SER A 38 -0.19 20.28 -2.42
CA SER A 38 -0.73 19.08 -1.79
C SER A 38 0.36 18.07 -1.43
N SER A 39 1.45 18.05 -2.21
CA SER A 39 2.58 17.15 -2.05
C SER A 39 3.63 17.63 -1.04
N ASP A 40 3.49 18.82 -0.44
CA ASP A 40 4.54 19.40 0.43
C ASP A 40 4.83 18.54 1.69
N LEU A 41 3.89 17.69 2.11
CA LEU A 41 4.11 16.68 3.16
C LEU A 41 5.27 15.73 2.84
N ALA A 42 5.52 15.45 1.57
CA ALA A 42 6.59 14.55 1.13
C ALA A 42 7.99 15.13 1.36
N LYS A 43 8.10 16.46 1.52
CA LYS A 43 9.37 17.12 1.87
C LYS A 43 9.88 16.69 3.24
N ALA A 44 9.00 16.25 4.15
CA ALA A 44 9.40 15.75 5.47
C ALA A 44 10.29 14.50 5.40
N ILE A 45 10.24 13.77 4.28
CA ILE A 45 11.10 12.59 4.03
C ILE A 45 12.04 12.79 2.84
N ASN A 46 12.22 14.04 2.39
CA ASN A 46 13.04 14.40 1.22
C ASN A 46 12.68 13.63 -0.07
N ALA A 47 11.43 13.18 -0.22
CA ALA A 47 11.01 12.50 -1.43
C ALA A 47 10.93 13.50 -2.60
N PRO A 48 11.43 13.16 -3.80
CA PRO A 48 11.22 13.98 -4.98
C PRO A 48 9.73 14.11 -5.31
N ILE A 49 9.38 15.28 -5.84
CA ILE A 49 8.01 15.65 -6.19
C ILE A 49 8.00 16.11 -7.64
N PHE A 50 7.16 15.48 -8.45
CA PHE A 50 6.82 15.93 -9.79
C PHE A 50 5.44 16.56 -9.78
N HIS A 51 5.32 17.79 -10.28
CA HIS A 51 4.02 18.41 -10.56
C HIS A 51 3.79 18.34 -12.06
N VAL A 52 2.64 17.82 -12.48
CA VAL A 52 2.34 17.64 -13.90
C VAL A 52 0.90 18.01 -14.21
N ASN A 53 0.71 18.70 -15.33
CA ASN A 53 -0.62 19.05 -15.83
C ASN A 53 -1.29 17.80 -16.40
N ALA A 54 -2.45 17.42 -15.87
CA ALA A 54 -3.21 16.27 -16.33
C ALA A 54 -3.71 16.41 -17.77
N ASP A 55 -3.84 17.63 -18.29
CA ASP A 55 -4.26 17.88 -19.68
C ASP A 55 -3.14 17.58 -20.70
N SER A 56 -1.90 17.35 -20.25
CA SER A 56 -0.72 17.03 -21.09
C SER A 56 -0.32 15.56 -20.94
N LEU A 57 -0.98 14.65 -21.67
CA LEU A 57 -0.80 13.20 -21.49
C LEU A 57 0.63 12.69 -21.72
N GLU A 58 1.38 13.30 -22.64
CA GLU A 58 2.78 12.93 -22.87
C GLU A 58 3.68 13.29 -21.68
N ASP A 59 3.50 14.49 -21.09
CA ASP A 59 4.23 14.89 -19.89
C ASP A 59 3.88 13.99 -18.71
N VAL A 60 2.60 13.64 -18.55
CA VAL A 60 2.15 12.66 -17.55
C VAL A 60 2.86 11.32 -17.76
N HIS A 61 2.92 10.81 -19.00
CA HIS A 61 3.65 9.58 -19.30
C HIS A 61 5.13 9.68 -18.91
N GLN A 62 5.82 10.75 -19.27
CA GLN A 62 7.24 10.94 -18.95
C GLN A 62 7.48 11.03 -17.44
N VAL A 63 6.62 11.75 -16.71
CA VAL A 63 6.70 11.89 -15.25
C VAL A 63 6.49 10.54 -14.56
N PHE A 64 5.49 9.76 -14.97
CA PHE A 64 5.26 8.43 -14.40
C PHE A 64 6.42 7.48 -14.68
N LYS A 65 7.00 7.53 -15.88
CA LYS A 65 8.19 6.76 -16.24
C LYS A 65 9.40 7.16 -15.41
N ALA A 66 9.63 8.46 -15.23
CA ALA A 66 10.72 8.99 -14.41
C ALA A 66 10.56 8.62 -12.93
N ALA A 67 9.34 8.71 -12.37
CA ALA A 67 9.05 8.31 -11.01
C ALA A 67 9.28 6.81 -10.78
N ALA A 68 8.80 5.96 -11.69
CA ALA A 68 9.04 4.52 -11.62
C ALA A 68 10.54 4.20 -11.68
N ALA A 69 11.28 4.85 -12.59
CA ALA A 69 12.73 4.69 -12.69
C ALA A 69 13.47 5.19 -11.44
N PHE A 70 13.05 6.32 -10.86
CA PHE A 70 13.60 6.85 -9.61
C PHE A 70 13.41 5.85 -8.46
N ARG A 71 12.16 5.40 -8.23
CA ARG A 71 11.87 4.41 -7.20
C ARG A 71 12.68 3.14 -7.41
N GLN A 72 12.79 2.65 -8.66
CA GLN A 72 13.53 1.43 -8.94
C GLN A 72 15.03 1.56 -8.66
N LYS A 73 15.63 2.71 -8.99
CA LYS A 73 17.06 2.99 -8.82
C LYS A 73 17.44 3.31 -7.38
N PHE A 74 16.68 4.18 -6.72
CA PHE A 74 17.04 4.74 -5.42
C PHE A 74 16.31 4.08 -4.24
N LYS A 75 15.26 3.29 -4.51
CA LYS A 75 14.45 2.61 -3.48
C LYS A 75 13.85 3.57 -2.45
N GLN A 76 13.51 4.77 -2.90
CA GLN A 76 12.93 5.84 -2.10
C GLN A 76 11.54 6.22 -2.61
N ASP A 77 10.73 6.80 -1.73
CA ASP A 77 9.42 7.33 -2.08
C ASP A 77 9.55 8.45 -3.12
N VAL A 78 8.57 8.55 -4.01
CA VAL A 78 8.44 9.63 -5.00
C VAL A 78 6.98 10.02 -5.12
N VAL A 79 6.71 11.31 -5.28
CA VAL A 79 5.34 11.82 -5.35
C VAL A 79 5.08 12.47 -6.70
N ILE A 80 3.96 12.12 -7.31
CA ILE A 80 3.42 12.74 -8.51
C ILE A 80 2.16 13.51 -8.10
N ASP A 81 2.22 14.83 -8.18
CA ASP A 81 1.07 15.72 -8.04
C ASP A 81 0.47 15.93 -9.44
N LEU A 82 -0.55 15.12 -9.76
CA LEU A 82 -1.25 15.15 -11.04
C LEU A 82 -2.37 16.19 -10.96
N ILE A 83 -2.12 17.36 -11.53
CA ILE A 83 -2.98 18.54 -11.39
C ILE A 83 -4.01 18.54 -12.50
N GLY A 84 -5.28 18.37 -12.13
CA GLY A 84 -6.41 18.39 -13.04
C GLY A 84 -7.60 19.09 -12.42
N TYR A 85 -8.80 18.62 -12.76
CA TYR A 85 -10.06 19.16 -12.26
C TYR A 85 -11.10 18.07 -12.07
N ARG A 86 -12.14 18.35 -11.28
CA ARG A 86 -13.31 17.48 -11.13
C ARG A 86 -14.45 18.00 -12.00
N LYS A 87 -14.90 17.21 -12.98
CA LYS A 87 -15.94 17.61 -13.94
C LYS A 87 -17.30 17.85 -13.27
N TYR A 88 -17.69 16.95 -12.36
CA TYR A 88 -18.97 16.99 -11.64
C TYR A 88 -18.77 17.39 -10.17
N GLY A 89 -19.84 17.34 -9.36
CA GLY A 89 -19.79 17.52 -7.91
C GLY A 89 -18.93 16.47 -7.19
N HIS A 90 -18.92 16.46 -5.86
CA HIS A 90 -18.16 15.44 -5.13
C HIS A 90 -18.64 14.02 -5.43
N ASN A 91 -19.95 13.89 -5.60
CA ASN A 91 -20.60 12.82 -6.34
C ASN A 91 -21.31 13.42 -7.56
N GLU A 92 -21.76 12.58 -8.47
CA GLU A 92 -22.35 12.98 -9.75
C GLU A 92 -23.70 13.71 -9.61
N LEU A 93 -24.38 13.57 -8.47
CA LEU A 93 -25.68 14.19 -8.17
C LEU A 93 -25.54 15.52 -7.41
N ASP A 94 -24.36 15.82 -6.89
CA ASP A 94 -24.07 17.02 -6.11
C ASP A 94 -23.91 18.25 -7.02
N GLN A 95 -24.39 19.40 -6.56
CA GLN A 95 -24.36 20.66 -7.30
C GLN A 95 -23.24 21.59 -6.78
N PRO A 96 -22.05 21.57 -7.39
CA PRO A 96 -20.89 22.21 -6.80
C PRO A 96 -20.87 23.73 -7.01
N SER A 97 -21.70 24.27 -7.91
CA SER A 97 -21.81 25.71 -8.12
C SER A 97 -22.35 26.46 -6.90
N PHE A 98 -22.99 25.77 -5.93
CA PHE A 98 -23.46 26.36 -4.69
C PHE A 98 -22.33 26.88 -3.82
N THR A 99 -21.16 26.26 -3.89
CA THR A 99 -19.99 26.63 -3.07
C THR A 99 -18.82 27.14 -3.89
N GLN A 100 -18.60 26.60 -5.09
CA GLN A 100 -17.47 26.95 -5.95
C GLN A 100 -17.90 27.41 -7.37
N PRO A 101 -18.76 28.45 -7.49
CA PRO A 101 -19.35 28.86 -8.77
C PRO A 101 -18.32 29.32 -9.81
N LEU A 102 -17.28 30.05 -9.40
CA LEU A 102 -16.26 30.56 -10.32
C LEU A 102 -15.41 29.46 -10.92
N MET A 103 -15.02 28.48 -10.10
CA MET A 103 -14.25 27.31 -10.56
C MET A 103 -15.06 26.51 -11.57
N TYR A 104 -16.32 26.18 -11.24
CA TYR A 104 -17.16 25.39 -12.13
C TYR A 104 -17.59 26.11 -13.40
N LYS A 105 -17.64 27.45 -13.40
CA LYS A 105 -17.79 28.25 -14.63
C LYS A 105 -16.61 28.06 -15.59
N GLN A 106 -15.40 27.81 -15.09
CA GLN A 106 -14.24 27.49 -15.92
C GLN A 106 -14.25 26.02 -16.34
N VAL A 107 -14.48 25.10 -15.40
CA VAL A 107 -14.56 23.66 -15.68
C VAL A 107 -15.60 23.36 -16.77
N ALA A 108 -16.75 24.03 -16.76
CA ALA A 108 -17.78 23.86 -17.78
C ALA A 108 -17.33 24.24 -19.21
N LYS A 109 -16.27 25.04 -19.35
CA LYS A 109 -15.67 25.43 -20.64
C LYS A 109 -14.48 24.56 -21.03
N MET A 110 -13.97 23.74 -20.11
CA MET A 110 -12.80 22.90 -20.37
C MET A 110 -13.19 21.76 -21.30
N THR A 111 -12.32 21.50 -22.28
CA THR A 111 -12.44 20.33 -23.14
C THR A 111 -11.90 19.12 -22.36
N PRO A 112 -12.60 17.97 -22.33
CA PRO A 112 -12.09 16.79 -21.65
C PRO A 112 -10.72 16.37 -22.17
N VAL A 113 -9.80 15.98 -21.27
CA VAL A 113 -8.42 15.56 -21.60
C VAL A 113 -8.36 14.56 -22.75
N ALA A 114 -9.24 13.57 -22.77
CA ALA A 114 -9.30 12.57 -23.85
C ALA A 114 -9.54 13.20 -25.23
N ARG A 115 -10.38 14.25 -25.30
CA ARG A 115 -10.69 14.97 -26.55
C ARG A 115 -9.56 15.91 -26.96
N ILE A 116 -8.84 16.49 -26.00
CA ILE A 116 -7.63 17.29 -26.28
C ILE A 116 -6.60 16.40 -26.98
N TYR A 117 -6.33 15.22 -26.43
CA TYR A 117 -5.32 14.33 -27.00
C TYR A 117 -5.76 13.64 -28.29
N GLU A 118 -7.04 13.25 -28.40
CA GLU A 118 -7.61 12.76 -29.67
C GLU A 118 -7.40 13.77 -30.81
N LYS A 119 -7.71 15.05 -30.56
CA LYS A 119 -7.51 16.11 -31.54
C LYS A 119 -6.04 16.23 -31.93
N GLN A 120 -5.13 16.21 -30.95
CA GLN A 120 -3.69 16.25 -31.22
C GLN A 120 -3.25 15.10 -32.14
N LEU A 121 -3.64 13.86 -31.83
CA LEU A 121 -3.26 12.69 -32.63
C LEU A 121 -3.82 12.71 -34.07
N LEU A 122 -5.03 13.26 -34.26
CA LEU A 122 -5.61 13.46 -35.58
C LEU A 122 -4.87 14.54 -36.37
N GLU A 123 -4.52 15.65 -35.73
CA GLU A 123 -3.75 16.76 -36.34
C GLU A 123 -2.33 16.31 -36.73
N GLU A 124 -1.71 15.44 -35.92
CA GLU A 124 -0.40 14.83 -36.20
C GLU A 124 -0.48 13.68 -37.21
N GLY A 125 -1.68 13.21 -37.55
CA GLY A 125 -1.88 12.09 -38.48
C GLY A 125 -1.44 10.73 -37.93
N VAL A 126 -1.30 10.60 -36.60
CA VAL A 126 -0.95 9.34 -35.94
C VAL A 126 -2.11 8.34 -36.00
N ILE A 127 -3.34 8.85 -35.95
CA ILE A 127 -4.58 8.10 -36.11
C ILE A 127 -5.51 8.84 -37.08
N ASP A 128 -6.49 8.13 -37.63
CA ASP A 128 -7.59 8.72 -38.39
C ASP A 128 -8.92 8.64 -37.61
N GLN A 129 -9.96 9.29 -38.15
CA GLN A 129 -11.28 9.28 -37.52
C GLN A 129 -11.88 7.88 -37.42
N ALA A 130 -11.62 7.02 -38.43
CA ALA A 130 -12.09 5.64 -38.42
C ALA A 130 -11.55 4.86 -37.22
N LYS A 131 -10.26 5.06 -36.88
CA LYS A 131 -9.65 4.43 -35.72
C LYS A 131 -10.22 4.92 -34.41
N VAL A 132 -10.51 6.23 -34.29
CA VAL A 132 -11.18 6.80 -33.11
C VAL A 132 -12.55 6.15 -32.91
N ASP A 133 -13.34 6.04 -33.98
CA ASP A 133 -14.69 5.48 -33.92
C ASP A 133 -14.66 3.98 -33.55
N GLU A 134 -13.69 3.24 -34.09
CA GLU A 134 -13.42 1.84 -33.74
C GLU A 134 -13.13 1.69 -32.23
N MET A 135 -12.23 2.52 -31.67
CA MET A 135 -11.89 2.48 -30.25
C MET A 135 -13.08 2.81 -29.35
N LEU A 136 -13.90 3.79 -29.72
CA LEU A 136 -15.11 4.14 -28.98
C LEU A 136 -16.17 3.03 -29.04
N ALA A 137 -16.36 2.40 -30.21
CA ALA A 137 -17.25 1.26 -30.37
C ALA A 137 -16.78 0.08 -29.50
N PHE A 138 -15.48 -0.20 -29.49
CA PHE A 138 -14.89 -1.25 -28.65
C PHE A 138 -15.13 -1.03 -27.15
N ILE A 139 -14.92 0.19 -26.65
CA ILE A 139 -15.16 0.53 -25.23
C ILE A 139 -16.64 0.36 -24.88
N ARG A 140 -17.54 0.85 -25.74
CA ARG A 140 -18.99 0.70 -25.54
C ARG A 140 -19.40 -0.76 -25.50
N GLN A 141 -18.94 -1.57 -26.45
CA GLN A 141 -19.26 -2.99 -26.49
C GLN A 141 -18.77 -3.70 -25.21
N ARG A 142 -17.56 -3.39 -24.73
CA ARG A 142 -17.07 -3.97 -23.47
C ARG A 142 -17.95 -3.61 -22.26
N HIS A 143 -18.44 -2.38 -22.18
CA HIS A 143 -19.35 -1.98 -21.11
C HIS A 143 -20.69 -2.70 -21.21
N GLU A 144 -21.26 -2.83 -22.40
CA GLU A 144 -22.51 -3.57 -22.63
C GLU A 144 -22.36 -5.06 -22.30
N ASP A 145 -21.27 -5.69 -22.75
CA ASP A 145 -20.97 -7.08 -22.44
C ASP A 145 -20.80 -7.30 -20.92
N GLY A 146 -20.13 -6.36 -20.24
CA GLY A 146 -19.97 -6.37 -18.79
C GLY A 146 -21.30 -6.24 -18.05
N TYR A 147 -22.16 -5.31 -18.49
CA TYR A 147 -23.50 -5.11 -17.93
C TYR A 147 -24.43 -6.31 -18.17
N ALA A 148 -24.33 -6.95 -19.33
CA ALA A 148 -25.07 -8.16 -19.62
C ALA A 148 -24.63 -9.30 -18.69
N LYS A 149 -23.31 -9.52 -18.57
CA LYS A 149 -22.74 -10.56 -17.68
C LYS A 149 -23.07 -10.33 -16.21
N SER A 150 -23.05 -9.08 -15.74
CA SER A 150 -23.31 -8.76 -14.32
C SER A 150 -24.69 -9.15 -13.82
N LYS A 151 -25.63 -9.47 -14.71
CA LYS A 151 -26.96 -9.96 -14.33
C LYS A 151 -26.93 -11.39 -13.78
N ASP A 152 -25.96 -12.18 -14.25
CA ASP A 152 -25.83 -13.60 -13.93
C ASP A 152 -24.57 -13.90 -13.10
N THR A 153 -23.61 -12.97 -13.06
CA THR A 153 -22.39 -13.12 -12.24
C THR A 153 -22.69 -12.99 -10.76
N ILE A 154 -22.46 -14.06 -10.01
CA ILE A 154 -22.42 -14.08 -8.55
C ILE A 154 -20.94 -14.09 -8.16
N TYR A 155 -20.54 -13.18 -7.28
CA TYR A 155 -19.20 -13.17 -6.70
C TYR A 155 -19.27 -13.75 -5.29
N GLU A 156 -18.40 -14.72 -5.01
CA GLU A 156 -18.23 -15.28 -3.67
C GLU A 156 -16.95 -14.69 -3.03
N ALA A 157 -16.80 -14.80 -1.72
CA ALA A 157 -15.62 -14.27 -1.04
C ALA A 157 -14.33 -14.99 -1.49
N GLU A 158 -14.51 -16.24 -1.88
CA GLU A 158 -13.53 -17.19 -2.41
C GLU A 158 -12.93 -16.71 -3.73
N ASP A 159 -13.64 -15.91 -4.54
CA ASP A 159 -13.13 -15.34 -5.79
C ASP A 159 -11.96 -14.36 -5.58
N TRP A 160 -11.74 -13.92 -4.34
CA TRP A 160 -10.73 -12.93 -3.95
C TRP A 160 -9.66 -13.55 -3.05
N MET A 161 -9.76 -14.85 -2.75
CA MET A 161 -8.79 -15.57 -1.95
C MET A 161 -7.56 -15.87 -2.81
N THR A 162 -6.36 -15.64 -2.26
CA THR A 162 -5.13 -16.05 -2.94
C THR A 162 -4.78 -17.48 -2.55
N GLU A 163 -4.01 -18.19 -3.38
CA GLU A 163 -3.60 -19.59 -3.15
C GLU A 163 -2.99 -19.81 -1.76
N GLU A 164 -2.33 -18.80 -1.20
CA GLU A 164 -1.73 -18.86 0.14
C GLU A 164 -2.76 -18.92 1.27
N TRP A 165 -3.98 -18.41 1.04
CA TRP A 165 -5.06 -18.39 2.03
C TRP A 165 -6.06 -19.54 1.85
N GLU A 166 -6.07 -20.21 0.68
CA GLU A 166 -6.90 -21.41 0.44
C GLU A 166 -6.59 -22.56 1.41
N GLN A 167 -5.37 -22.59 1.95
CA GLN A 167 -4.92 -23.61 2.91
C GLN A 167 -5.48 -23.37 4.33
N LEU A 168 -6.11 -22.21 4.57
CA LEU A 168 -6.64 -21.86 5.88
C LEU A 168 -8.10 -22.29 5.97
N GLU A 169 -8.34 -23.37 6.70
CA GLU A 169 -9.69 -23.82 6.98
C GLU A 169 -10.38 -22.88 7.98
N LYS A 170 -11.68 -22.66 7.77
CA LYS A 170 -12.51 -21.96 8.74
C LYS A 170 -12.67 -22.86 9.97
N ILE A 171 -12.00 -22.48 11.06
CA ILE A 171 -12.07 -23.21 12.32
C ILE A 171 -13.41 -22.92 13.00
N ASP A 172 -14.03 -23.94 13.58
CA ASP A 172 -15.19 -23.81 14.47
C ASP A 172 -14.74 -23.22 15.82
N GLU A 173 -15.37 -22.13 16.26
CA GLU A 173 -15.00 -21.44 17.51
C GLU A 173 -15.14 -22.36 18.75
N GLU A 174 -15.92 -23.44 18.65
CA GLU A 174 -16.09 -24.43 19.73
C GLU A 174 -14.95 -25.47 19.79
N GLN A 175 -14.07 -25.51 18.80
CA GLN A 175 -13.01 -26.52 18.73
C GLN A 175 -11.85 -26.18 19.69
N GLN A 176 -11.60 -27.06 20.65
CA GLN A 176 -10.45 -26.92 21.56
C GLN A 176 -9.13 -27.15 20.82
N ILE A 177 -8.30 -26.10 20.68
CA ILE A 177 -6.97 -26.18 20.07
C ILE A 177 -5.93 -26.56 21.13
N TYR A 178 -5.22 -27.67 20.90
CA TYR A 178 -4.11 -28.10 21.75
C TYR A 178 -2.79 -27.53 21.22
N SER A 179 -2.24 -26.54 21.93
CA SER A 179 -0.95 -25.90 21.60
C SER A 179 0.25 -26.46 22.38
N GLY A 180 0.05 -27.54 23.13
CA GLY A 180 1.09 -28.18 23.93
C GLY A 180 2.18 -28.81 23.07
N LEU A 181 3.43 -28.73 23.54
CA LEU A 181 4.59 -29.30 22.85
C LEU A 181 5.30 -30.36 23.70
N PRO A 182 5.93 -31.37 23.06
CA PRO A 182 6.78 -32.33 23.76
C PRO A 182 7.89 -31.65 24.56
N LEU A 183 8.13 -32.13 25.79
CA LEU A 183 9.09 -31.51 26.71
C LEU A 183 10.53 -31.51 26.16
N ASN A 184 10.93 -32.56 25.43
CA ASN A 184 12.23 -32.63 24.77
C ASN A 184 12.37 -31.50 23.73
N ARG A 185 11.34 -31.26 22.91
CA ARG A 185 11.31 -30.17 21.94
C ARG A 185 11.47 -28.81 22.62
N LEU A 186 10.76 -28.58 23.73
CA LEU A 186 10.90 -27.34 24.52
C LEU A 186 12.31 -27.17 25.11
N LYS A 187 12.95 -28.25 25.57
CA LYS A 187 14.33 -28.22 26.07
C LYS A 187 15.36 -27.94 24.97
N ASP A 188 15.16 -28.52 23.79
CA ASP A 188 16.04 -28.31 22.63
C ASP A 188 15.96 -26.86 22.13
N ILE A 189 14.74 -26.33 21.98
CA ILE A 189 14.50 -24.91 21.68
C ILE A 189 15.11 -24.04 22.78
N GLY A 190 14.83 -24.38 24.03
CA GLY A 190 15.29 -23.66 25.21
C GLY A 190 16.81 -23.51 25.28
N THR A 191 17.53 -24.57 24.91
CA THR A 191 19.00 -24.56 24.81
C THR A 191 19.45 -23.57 23.74
N LYS A 192 18.83 -23.58 22.55
CA LYS A 192 19.17 -22.66 21.47
C LYS A 192 18.90 -21.20 21.81
N ILE A 193 17.72 -20.88 22.37
CA ILE A 193 17.35 -19.49 22.70
C ILE A 193 18.14 -18.90 23.88
N THR A 194 18.84 -19.73 24.66
CA THR A 194 19.66 -19.30 25.80
C THR A 194 21.17 -19.40 25.57
N THR A 195 21.59 -19.91 24.40
CA THR A 195 23.00 -19.96 24.01
C THR A 195 23.40 -18.64 23.36
N LEU A 196 24.34 -17.93 23.96
CA LEU A 196 24.90 -16.70 23.39
C LEU A 196 26.07 -17.04 22.45
N PRO A 197 26.22 -16.34 21.31
CA PRO A 197 27.37 -16.48 20.42
C PRO A 197 28.72 -16.22 21.12
N ASP A 198 29.75 -17.01 20.79
CA ASP A 198 31.09 -16.85 21.39
C ASP A 198 31.91 -15.69 20.79
N ASP A 199 31.51 -15.21 19.60
CA ASP A 199 32.18 -14.17 18.83
C ASP A 199 31.79 -12.74 19.26
N ALA A 200 30.92 -12.59 20.26
CA ALA A 200 30.41 -11.30 20.72
C ALA A 200 30.57 -11.05 22.22
N SER A 201 30.85 -9.80 22.58
CA SER A 201 30.96 -9.36 23.98
C SER A 201 29.62 -8.86 24.52
N PHE A 202 28.96 -9.66 25.37
CA PHE A 202 27.68 -9.29 25.99
C PHE A 202 27.85 -8.63 27.36
N HIS A 203 26.96 -7.67 27.67
CA HIS A 203 26.89 -7.04 28.98
C HIS A 203 26.65 -8.08 30.09
N ARG A 204 27.34 -7.93 31.23
CA ARG A 204 27.33 -8.91 32.33
C ARG A 204 25.92 -9.25 32.84
N GLN A 205 25.03 -8.26 32.90
CA GLN A 205 23.65 -8.49 33.34
C GLN A 205 22.85 -9.33 32.34
N VAL A 206 23.06 -9.14 31.04
CA VAL A 206 22.42 -9.95 30.00
C VAL A 206 22.87 -11.41 30.10
N LYS A 207 24.18 -11.65 30.25
CA LYS A 207 24.71 -13.01 30.46
C LYS A 207 24.05 -13.71 31.66
N LYS A 208 23.84 -12.99 32.76
CA LYS A 208 23.15 -13.53 33.95
C LYS A 208 21.70 -13.93 33.65
N ILE A 209 20.97 -13.11 32.89
CA ILE A 209 19.59 -13.43 32.47
C ILE A 209 19.57 -14.71 31.65
N PHE A 210 20.46 -14.85 30.66
CA PHE A 210 20.52 -16.04 29.80
C PHE A 210 20.88 -17.31 30.57
N VAL A 211 21.86 -17.25 31.48
CA VAL A 211 22.22 -18.37 32.36
C VAL A 211 21.04 -18.77 33.27
N GLN A 212 20.32 -17.79 33.81
CA GLN A 212 19.14 -18.06 34.64
C GLN A 212 18.02 -18.72 33.83
N ARG A 213 17.74 -18.25 32.60
CA ARG A 213 16.76 -18.88 31.70
C ARG A 213 17.15 -20.31 31.35
N ALA A 214 18.42 -20.58 31.06
CA ALA A 214 18.90 -21.94 30.78
C ALA A 214 18.66 -22.88 31.98
N LYS A 215 18.83 -22.38 33.21
CA LYS A 215 18.57 -23.13 34.44
C LYS A 215 17.07 -23.39 34.66
N THR A 216 16.19 -22.41 34.46
CA THR A 216 14.74 -22.58 34.66
C THR A 216 14.13 -23.52 33.62
N ILE A 217 14.59 -23.44 32.37
CA ILE A 217 14.20 -24.35 31.29
C ILE A 217 14.65 -25.79 31.59
N SER A 218 15.92 -25.98 31.97
CA SER A 218 16.46 -27.33 32.22
C SER A 218 15.80 -28.01 33.44
N SER A 219 15.53 -27.24 34.49
CA SER A 219 14.81 -27.73 35.69
C SER A 219 13.30 -27.85 35.53
N GLY A 220 12.71 -27.16 34.54
CA GLY A 220 11.27 -27.12 34.31
C GLY A 220 10.47 -26.36 35.38
N LYS A 221 11.14 -25.57 36.23
CA LYS A 221 10.51 -24.84 37.35
C LYS A 221 10.87 -23.36 37.30
N GLY A 222 9.89 -22.52 37.62
CA GLY A 222 10.08 -21.06 37.68
C GLY A 222 10.33 -20.43 36.30
N ILE A 223 9.67 -20.94 35.25
CA ILE A 223 9.68 -20.33 33.92
C ILE A 223 8.90 -19.02 34.02
N ASP A 224 9.57 -17.90 33.74
CA ASP A 224 8.95 -16.59 33.73
C ASP A 224 8.25 -16.31 32.38
N TRP A 225 7.49 -15.21 32.32
CA TRP A 225 6.72 -14.85 31.14
C TRP A 225 7.58 -14.68 29.89
N GLY A 226 8.70 -13.96 30.01
CA GLY A 226 9.59 -13.72 28.87
C GLY A 226 10.26 -14.99 28.35
N THR A 227 10.49 -16.00 29.20
CA THR A 227 10.99 -17.30 28.76
C THR A 227 9.90 -18.10 28.06
N ALA A 228 8.68 -18.09 28.58
CA ALA A 228 7.55 -18.77 27.96
C ALA A 228 7.22 -18.20 26.56
N GLU A 229 7.24 -16.86 26.43
CA GLU A 229 7.04 -16.16 25.17
C GLU A 229 8.12 -16.54 24.14
N ALA A 230 9.40 -16.52 24.54
CA ALA A 230 10.50 -16.89 23.66
C ALA A 230 10.41 -18.36 23.19
N LEU A 231 9.98 -19.28 24.06
CA LEU A 231 9.74 -20.68 23.70
C LEU A 231 8.62 -20.82 22.67
N ALA A 232 7.51 -20.08 22.83
CA ALA A 232 6.39 -20.11 21.90
C ALA A 232 6.76 -19.55 20.52
N PHE A 233 7.45 -18.41 20.47
CA PHE A 233 7.91 -17.85 19.19
C PHE A 233 8.92 -18.76 18.50
N ALA A 234 9.88 -19.31 19.25
CA ALA A 234 10.88 -20.19 18.68
C ALA A 234 10.29 -21.54 18.24
N SER A 235 9.23 -22.04 18.89
CA SER A 235 8.53 -23.24 18.39
C SER A 235 7.82 -22.97 17.07
N LEU A 236 7.14 -21.83 16.94
CA LEU A 236 6.49 -21.43 15.68
C LEU A 236 7.51 -21.30 14.55
N ILE A 237 8.66 -20.67 14.81
CA ILE A 237 9.76 -20.56 13.85
C ILE A 237 10.30 -21.93 13.45
N GLN A 238 10.45 -22.84 14.41
CA GLN A 238 10.89 -24.22 14.12
C GLN A 238 9.89 -24.97 13.23
N ASP A 239 8.60 -24.67 13.35
CA ASP A 239 7.53 -25.23 12.50
C ASP A 239 7.42 -24.54 11.12
N GLY A 240 8.33 -23.61 10.81
CA GLY A 240 8.36 -22.89 9.53
C GLY A 240 7.52 -21.61 9.48
N ASN A 241 6.90 -21.22 10.60
CA ASN A 241 6.10 -20.00 10.67
C ASN A 241 6.99 -18.77 10.88
N SER A 242 6.69 -17.67 10.18
CA SER A 242 7.35 -16.39 10.42
C SER A 242 6.75 -15.70 11.65
N VAL A 243 7.60 -15.17 12.52
CA VAL A 243 7.19 -14.36 13.68
C VAL A 243 7.76 -12.96 13.54
N ARG A 244 6.90 -11.94 13.60
CA ARG A 244 7.29 -10.53 13.57
C ARG A 244 6.87 -9.86 14.88
N ILE A 245 7.83 -9.35 15.64
CA ILE A 245 7.60 -8.53 16.82
C ILE A 245 7.88 -7.08 16.46
N SER A 246 6.97 -6.18 16.81
CA SER A 246 7.00 -4.77 16.43
C SER A 246 6.51 -3.91 17.60
N GLY A 247 7.25 -2.86 17.95
CA GLY A 247 6.96 -2.02 19.11
C GLY A 247 7.89 -0.80 19.19
N GLN A 248 7.75 -0.02 20.25
CA GLN A 248 8.63 1.11 20.59
C GLN A 248 9.95 0.63 21.18
#